data_AF-A0A7Y8LI61-F1
#
_entry.id   AF-A0A7Y8LI61-F1
#
_cell.length_a   1.000
_cell.length_b   1.000
_cell.length_c   1.000
_cell.angle_alpha   90.00
_cell.angle_beta   90.00
_cell.angle_gamma   90.00
#
_symmetry.space_group_name_H-M   'P 1'
#
loop_
_entity.id
_entity.type
_entity.pdbx_description
1 polymer ?
#
loop_
_entity_poly.entity_id
_entity_poly.type
_entity_poly.pdbx_seq_one_letter_code
_entity_poly.pdbx_strand_id
1 'polypeptide(L)'
;MKLFDSTIVHADLTIIHGNNQTPAKKLARTKELFGNPLAPGPILMNEDDNGRDTSEENLKKELASCDAVWDGGGSWGYMPWRQTQMFPFRHFNPAGDSQDERYFRAVLEHIKAKVMK
;
A
#
# COMPACT_ATOMS: atom_id res chain seq x y z
N MET A 1 -17.48 -3.30 -10.63
CA MET A 1 -16.93 -2.12 -11.35
C MET A 1 -16.63 -2.47 -12.81
N LYS A 2 -16.74 -1.52 -13.74
CA LYS A 2 -16.24 -1.65 -15.12
C LYS A 2 -14.74 -1.34 -15.21
N LEU A 3 -13.95 -2.26 -15.75
CA LEU A 3 -12.53 -2.04 -16.11
C LEU A 3 -12.42 -1.51 -17.54
N PHE A 4 -11.32 -0.82 -17.85
CA PHE A 4 -11.04 -0.37 -19.21
C PHE A 4 -10.49 -1.53 -20.05
N ASP A 5 -10.90 -1.62 -21.31
CA ASP A 5 -10.50 -2.71 -22.21
C ASP A 5 -8.97 -2.79 -22.34
N SER A 6 -8.27 -1.66 -22.38
CA SER A 6 -6.81 -1.62 -22.43
C SER A 6 -6.15 -2.26 -21.21
N THR A 7 -6.74 -2.13 -20.02
CA THR A 7 -6.26 -2.79 -18.80
C THR A 7 -6.45 -4.29 -18.88
N ILE A 8 -7.61 -4.74 -19.36
CA ILE A 8 -7.92 -6.18 -19.48
C ILE A 8 -6.98 -6.87 -20.47
N VAL A 9 -6.65 -6.21 -21.58
CA VAL A 9 -5.90 -6.81 -22.70
C VAL A 9 -4.38 -6.76 -22.48
N HIS A 10 -3.86 -5.73 -21.81
CA HIS A 10 -2.42 -5.44 -21.82
C HIS A 10 -1.75 -5.39 -20.46
N ALA A 11 -2.49 -5.35 -19.34
CA ALA A 11 -1.86 -5.26 -18.04
C ALA A 11 -1.64 -6.63 -17.41
N ASP A 12 -0.48 -6.79 -16.79
CA ASP A 12 -0.09 -7.99 -16.04
C ASP A 12 -0.28 -7.82 -14.52
N LEU A 13 -0.67 -6.64 -14.05
CA LEU A 13 -0.92 -6.35 -12.63
C LEU A 13 -1.90 -5.19 -12.47
N THR A 14 -2.58 -5.14 -11.33
CA THR A 14 -3.49 -4.04 -10.96
C THR A 14 -2.87 -3.17 -9.89
N ILE A 15 -2.74 -1.86 -10.12
CA ILE A 15 -2.28 -0.90 -9.10
C ILE A 15 -3.48 -0.18 -8.49
N ILE A 16 -3.50 -0.08 -7.16
CA ILE A 16 -4.46 0.74 -6.43
C ILE A 16 -3.74 1.82 -5.62
N HIS A 17 -4.32 3.02 -5.61
CA HIS A 17 -3.91 4.12 -4.73
C HIS A 17 -4.97 4.27 -3.63
N GLY A 18 -4.54 4.26 -2.37
CA GLY A 18 -5.38 4.26 -1.17
C GLY A 18 -5.60 5.64 -0.56
N ASN A 19 -4.95 6.67 -1.10
CA ASN A 19 -4.86 8.02 -0.52
C ASN A 19 -6.19 8.53 0.01
N ASN A 20 -6.17 8.97 1.27
CA ASN A 20 -7.32 9.54 2.00
C ASN A 20 -8.53 8.60 2.13
N GLN A 21 -8.39 7.31 1.82
CA GLN A 21 -9.46 6.32 2.03
C GLN A 21 -9.31 5.62 3.38
N THR A 22 -10.42 5.25 3.98
CA THR A 22 -10.43 4.43 5.20
C THR A 22 -9.98 2.99 4.90
N PRO A 23 -9.35 2.29 5.85
CA PRO A 23 -9.02 0.86 5.72
C PRO A 23 -10.18 -0.02 5.22
N ALA A 24 -11.40 0.18 5.75
CA ALA A 24 -12.58 -0.59 5.35
C ALA A 24 -12.91 -0.46 3.85
N LYS A 25 -12.78 0.76 3.30
CA LYS A 25 -12.96 1.01 1.86
C LYS A 25 -11.87 0.33 1.04
N LYS A 26 -10.63 0.33 1.52
CA LYS A 26 -9.50 -0.35 0.86
C LYS A 26 -9.73 -1.86 0.82
N LEU A 27 -10.11 -2.48 1.94
CA LEU A 27 -10.46 -3.91 2.01
C LEU A 27 -11.56 -4.27 1.02
N ALA A 28 -12.69 -3.55 1.06
CA ALA A 28 -13.82 -3.80 0.17
C ALA A 28 -13.41 -3.68 -1.30
N ARG A 29 -12.60 -2.66 -1.61
CA ARG A 29 -12.11 -2.40 -2.96
C ARG A 29 -11.17 -3.48 -3.47
N THR A 30 -10.20 -3.91 -2.65
CA THR A 30 -9.27 -4.98 -3.01
C THR A 30 -10.02 -6.29 -3.23
N LYS A 31 -11.01 -6.61 -2.38
CA LYS A 31 -11.86 -7.80 -2.57
C LYS A 31 -12.67 -7.75 -3.87
N GLU A 32 -13.23 -6.60 -4.21
CA GLU A 32 -13.97 -6.42 -5.47
C GLU A 32 -13.06 -6.68 -6.68
N LEU A 33 -11.84 -6.15 -6.66
CA LEU A 33 -10.86 -6.34 -7.73
C LEU A 33 -10.38 -7.79 -7.80
N PHE A 34 -10.07 -8.40 -6.65
CA PHE A 34 -9.57 -9.77 -6.60
C PHE A 34 -10.61 -10.78 -7.09
N GLY A 35 -11.89 -10.55 -6.77
CA GLY A 35 -12.99 -11.37 -7.24
C GLY A 35 -13.42 -11.11 -8.69
N ASN A 36 -12.84 -10.11 -9.37
CA ASN A 36 -13.19 -9.80 -10.76
C ASN A 36 -12.31 -10.61 -11.72
N PRO A 37 -12.87 -11.55 -12.52
CA PRO A 37 -12.08 -12.39 -13.43
C PRO A 37 -11.40 -11.62 -14.56
N LEU A 38 -11.78 -10.36 -14.78
CA LEU A 38 -11.17 -9.48 -15.79
C LEU A 38 -10.07 -8.58 -15.20
N ALA A 39 -9.85 -8.60 -13.88
CA ALA A 39 -8.78 -7.84 -13.27
C ALA A 39 -7.43 -8.57 -13.43
N PRO A 40 -6.39 -7.92 -13.96
CA PRO A 40 -5.04 -8.47 -13.95
C PRO A 40 -4.53 -8.70 -12.53
N GLY A 41 -3.91 -9.85 -12.28
CA GLY A 41 -3.32 -10.19 -10.99
C GLY A 41 -1.79 -10.10 -11.06
N PRO A 42 -1.07 -9.68 -9.99
CA PRO A 42 -1.51 -9.34 -8.64
C PRO A 42 -2.09 -7.93 -8.51
N ILE A 43 -2.85 -7.68 -7.43
CA ILE A 43 -3.27 -6.32 -7.04
C ILE A 43 -2.21 -5.75 -6.12
N LEU A 44 -1.69 -4.56 -6.39
CA LEU A 44 -0.65 -3.91 -5.64
C LEU A 44 -1.14 -2.54 -5.16
N MET A 45 -1.15 -2.31 -3.85
CA MET A 45 -1.26 -0.94 -3.32
C MET A 45 0.10 -0.29 -3.48
N ASN A 46 0.23 0.77 -4.29
CA ASN A 46 1.51 1.48 -4.50
C ASN A 46 1.65 2.73 -3.64
N GLU A 47 0.54 3.42 -3.34
CA GLU A 47 0.51 4.65 -2.58
C GLU A 47 -0.63 4.60 -1.58
N ASP A 48 -0.32 4.95 -0.34
CA ASP A 48 -1.33 5.18 0.68
C ASP A 48 -0.95 6.40 1.53
N ASP A 49 -1.92 7.30 1.66
CA ASP A 49 -1.81 8.55 2.43
C ASP A 49 -2.92 8.57 3.44
N ASN A 50 -2.61 8.14 4.65
CA ASN A 50 -3.49 8.36 5.77
C ASN A 50 -3.17 9.68 6.50
N GLY A 51 -2.30 10.52 5.94
CA GLY A 51 -1.98 11.87 6.40
C GLY A 51 -0.53 12.29 6.12
N ARG A 52 -0.29 13.60 5.97
CA ARG A 52 1.05 14.18 5.72
C ARG A 52 2.01 14.09 6.91
N ASP A 53 1.46 14.03 8.12
CA ASP A 53 2.23 14.10 9.36
C ASP A 53 2.54 12.71 9.90
N THR A 54 3.77 12.55 10.38
CA THR A 54 4.18 11.37 11.14
C THR A 54 3.55 11.44 12.54
N SER A 55 2.47 10.71 12.78
CA SER A 55 1.77 10.67 14.07
C SER A 55 1.37 9.24 14.44
N GLU A 56 1.14 8.97 15.72
CA GLU A 56 0.63 7.66 16.16
C GLU A 56 -0.73 7.32 15.56
N GLU A 57 -1.58 8.34 15.36
CA GLU A 57 -2.89 8.15 14.74
C GLU A 57 -2.75 7.73 13.27
N ASN A 58 -1.87 8.38 12.53
CA ASN A 58 -1.61 8.04 11.13
C ASN A 58 -0.93 6.68 11.01
N LEU A 59 -0.03 6.33 11.95
CA LEU A 59 0.59 5.01 11.99
C LEU A 59 -0.47 3.90 12.13
N LYS A 60 -1.44 4.08 13.03
CA LYS A 60 -2.54 3.12 13.19
C LYS A 60 -3.36 2.97 11.90
N LYS A 61 -3.59 4.05 11.17
CA LYS A 61 -4.33 4.02 9.89
C LYS A 61 -3.52 3.33 8.79
N GLU A 62 -2.22 3.57 8.70
CA GLU A 62 -1.33 2.88 7.74
C GLU A 62 -1.30 1.37 8.01
N LEU A 63 -1.07 0.95 9.26
CA LEU A 63 -1.02 -0.46 9.62
C LEU A 63 -2.36 -1.16 9.34
N ALA A 64 -3.48 -0.52 9.70
CA ALA A 64 -4.81 -1.05 9.39
C ALA A 64 -5.08 -1.11 7.88
N SER A 65 -4.52 -0.19 7.09
CA SER A 65 -4.64 -0.20 5.63
C SER A 65 -3.81 -1.32 5.00
N CYS A 66 -2.62 -1.58 5.55
CA CYS A 66 -1.77 -2.73 5.21
C CYS A 66 -2.54 -4.04 5.42
N ASP A 67 -3.12 -4.22 6.61
CA ASP A 67 -3.95 -5.39 6.92
C ASP A 67 -5.13 -5.53 5.96
N ALA A 68 -5.85 -4.44 5.71
CA ALA A 68 -7.00 -4.42 4.82
C ALA A 68 -6.68 -4.87 3.38
N VAL A 69 -5.55 -4.46 2.81
CA VAL A 69 -5.18 -4.87 1.46
C VAL A 69 -4.69 -6.32 1.44
N TRP A 70 -3.82 -6.69 2.39
CA TRP A 70 -3.26 -8.04 2.48
C TRP A 70 -4.37 -9.08 2.66
N ASP A 71 -5.26 -8.87 3.62
CA ASP A 71 -6.38 -9.79 3.92
C ASP A 71 -7.45 -9.76 2.82
N GLY A 72 -7.42 -8.77 1.93
CA GLY A 72 -8.26 -8.68 0.74
C GLY A 72 -7.77 -9.49 -0.46
N GLY A 73 -6.62 -10.15 -0.36
CA GLY A 73 -5.98 -10.86 -1.48
C GLY A 73 -5.05 -9.98 -2.33
N GLY A 74 -4.73 -8.77 -1.85
CA GLY A 74 -3.78 -7.87 -2.49
C GLY A 74 -2.34 -8.09 -2.02
N SER A 75 -1.40 -7.79 -2.92
CA SER A 75 0.01 -7.56 -2.64
C SER A 75 0.27 -6.09 -2.25
N TRP A 76 1.43 -5.83 -1.64
CA TRP A 76 1.79 -4.50 -1.15
C TRP A 76 3.07 -4.00 -1.82
N GLY A 77 3.03 -2.82 -2.43
CA GLY A 77 4.18 -2.09 -2.93
C GLY A 77 4.29 -0.77 -2.17
N TYR A 78 5.25 -0.64 -1.27
CA TYR A 78 5.29 0.55 -0.43
C TYR A 78 6.03 1.70 -1.11
N MET A 79 5.34 2.79 -1.46
CA MET A 79 5.97 4.10 -1.71
C MET A 79 5.76 5.05 -0.52
N PRO A 80 6.85 5.58 0.07
CA PRO A 80 6.74 6.57 1.13
C PRO A 80 6.12 7.88 0.64
N TRP A 81 5.06 8.34 1.30
CA TRP A 81 4.46 9.66 1.08
C TRP A 81 5.43 10.84 1.29
N ARG A 82 6.47 10.66 2.13
CA ARG A 82 7.51 11.69 2.39
C ARG A 82 8.68 11.67 1.43
N GLN A 83 8.76 10.72 0.52
CA GLN A 83 9.76 10.75 -0.53
C GLN A 83 9.03 10.89 -1.86
N THR A 84 8.90 12.15 -2.29
CA THR A 84 9.06 12.47 -3.71
C THR A 84 10.12 11.52 -4.27
N GLN A 85 9.84 10.84 -5.37
CA GLN A 85 10.80 9.97 -6.05
C GLN A 85 12.17 10.65 -6.06
N MET A 86 13.02 10.32 -5.10
CA MET A 86 14.28 11.01 -4.93
C MET A 86 15.18 10.34 -5.93
N PHE A 87 15.31 10.95 -7.10
CA PHE A 87 16.26 10.49 -8.10
C PHE A 87 17.68 10.83 -7.63
N PRO A 88 18.64 9.89 -7.66
CA PRO A 88 18.50 8.48 -8.04
C PRO A 88 17.82 7.66 -6.93
N PHE A 89 17.03 6.63 -7.28
CA PHE A 89 16.38 5.73 -6.31
C PHE A 89 17.42 5.23 -5.29
N ARG A 90 17.38 5.77 -4.07
CA ARG A 90 18.27 5.37 -2.98
C ARG A 90 17.52 4.38 -2.10
N HIS A 91 18.19 3.29 -1.73
CA HIS A 91 17.73 2.45 -0.63
C HIS A 91 17.70 3.31 0.64
N PHE A 92 16.51 3.73 1.05
CA PHE A 92 16.34 4.43 2.31
C PHE A 92 16.34 3.41 3.44
N ASN A 93 17.43 3.37 4.20
CA ASN A 93 17.50 2.62 5.43
C ASN A 93 17.17 3.57 6.60
N PRO A 94 16.04 3.41 7.30
CA PRO A 94 15.67 4.24 8.44
C PRO A 94 16.54 3.90 9.67
N ALA A 95 17.82 4.29 9.66
CA ALA A 95 18.80 3.87 10.66
C ALA A 95 18.86 4.76 11.94
N GLY A 96 18.07 5.83 12.03
CA GLY A 96 18.02 6.70 13.21
C GLY A 96 16.80 6.52 14.13
N ASP A 97 16.64 7.46 15.05
CA ASP A 97 15.60 7.51 16.08
C ASP A 97 14.78 8.81 16.02
N SER A 98 14.69 9.45 14.85
CA SER A 98 13.65 10.46 14.65
C SER A 98 12.25 9.83 14.66
N GLN A 99 11.23 10.66 14.84
CA GLN A 99 9.84 10.23 14.78
C GLN A 99 9.52 9.54 13.44
N ASP A 100 9.99 10.12 12.34
CA ASP A 100 9.84 9.60 10.98
C ASP A 100 10.48 8.23 10.80
N GLU A 101 11.72 8.06 11.28
CA GLU A 101 12.45 6.79 11.13
C GLU A 101 11.79 5.66 11.93
N ARG A 102 11.33 5.95 13.16
CA ARG A 102 10.59 4.96 13.96
C ARG A 102 9.27 4.57 13.31
N TYR A 103 8.52 5.56 12.82
CA TYR A 103 7.28 5.33 12.10
C TYR A 103 7.50 4.43 10.88
N PHE A 104 8.50 4.77 10.07
CA PHE A 104 8.83 4.06 8.85
C PHE A 104 9.25 2.62 9.12
N ARG A 105 10.12 2.42 10.12
CA ARG A 105 10.56 1.08 10.53
C ARG A 105 9.38 0.22 11.02
N ALA A 106 8.44 0.79 11.76
CA ALA A 106 7.26 0.07 12.23
C ALA A 106 6.38 -0.44 11.07
N VAL A 107 6.18 0.38 10.02
CA VAL A 107 5.46 -0.04 8.81
C VAL A 107 6.17 -1.19 8.09
N LEU A 108 7.49 -1.07 7.90
CA LEU A 108 8.27 -2.10 7.21
C LEU A 108 8.30 -3.44 7.96
N GLU A 109 8.50 -3.42 9.28
CA GLU A 109 8.48 -4.65 10.08
C GLU A 109 7.09 -5.31 10.08
N HIS A 110 6.00 -4.53 10.04
CA HIS A 110 4.64 -5.07 9.91
C HIS A 110 4.43 -5.79 8.57
N ILE A 111 4.86 -5.17 7.46
CA ILE A 111 4.80 -5.79 6.13
C ILE A 111 5.65 -7.07 6.10
N LYS A 112 6.88 -7.02 6.62
CA LYS A 112 7.78 -8.19 6.69
C LYS A 112 7.14 -9.34 7.47
N ALA A 113 6.48 -9.06 8.60
CA ALA A 113 5.79 -10.08 9.39
C ALA A 113 4.60 -10.72 8.65
N LYS A 114 4.01 -10.04 7.65
CA LYS A 114 2.97 -10.61 6.78
C LYS A 114 3.54 -11.49 5.68
N VAL A 115 4.66 -11.09 5.09
CA VAL A 115 5.33 -11.81 3.99
C VAL A 115 6.03 -13.07 4.48
N MET A 116 6.74 -12.99 5.60
CA MET A 116 7.63 -14.05 6.10
C MET A 116 6.90 -15.08 7.00
N LYS A 117 5.58 -15.23 6.86
CA LYS A 117 4.81 -16.25 7.58
C LYS A 117 5.12 -17.66 7.12
#